data_AF-A0A8T0M1A1-F1
#
_entry.id   AF-A0A8T0M1A1-F1
#
_cell.length_a   1.000
_cell.length_b   1.000
_cell.length_c   1.000
_cell.angle_alpha   90.00
_cell.angle_beta   90.00
_cell.angle_gamma   90.00
#
_symmetry.space_group_name_H-M   'P 1'
#
loop_
_entity.id
_entity.type
_entity.pdbx_description
1 polymer ?
#
loop_
_entity_poly.entity_id
_entity_poly.type
_entity_poly.pdbx_seq_one_letter_code
_entity_poly.pdbx_strand_id
1 'polypeptide(L)'
;MFATPKGDQAHRRNIVRHFAPHLSDEALTTQERRYFALSLARVLLVFVVPSCIVFCTRDWFVDTFVFLIVAFVCIVELAMALIVQAEDVYKLRIVGYYIRKIDKFLGRFPTSLSVDEIKHHYRKRTWPLLLLFTLTYAACLAFLVRTKHEKSMVRTWLFYLLSIGSGLVVLRYAKLHLVELPQVLALRDHPEFATDGLTGVTESIPFARPMPSYTTADNSRVVRIVQKETAEV
;
A
#
# COMPACT_ATOMS: atom_id res chain seq x y z
N MET A 1 14.11 -41.65 -9.26
CA MET A 1 13.43 -40.76 -10.23
C MET A 1 13.79 -39.34 -9.85
N PHE A 2 14.81 -38.76 -10.50
CA PHE A 2 15.36 -37.46 -10.15
C PHE A 2 14.41 -36.34 -10.61
N ALA A 3 13.86 -35.58 -9.66
CA ALA A 3 13.15 -34.36 -9.97
C ALA A 3 14.12 -33.41 -10.71
N THR A 4 13.70 -32.92 -11.88
CA THR A 4 14.52 -32.02 -12.69
C THR A 4 14.76 -30.72 -11.92
N PRO A 5 16.01 -30.19 -11.87
CA PRO A 5 16.34 -28.99 -11.10
C PRO A 5 15.55 -27.73 -11.51
N LYS A 6 14.99 -27.73 -12.73
CA LYS A 6 14.08 -26.69 -13.23
C LYS A 6 12.75 -26.63 -12.48
N GLY A 7 12.19 -27.77 -12.08
CA GLY A 7 10.90 -27.82 -11.36
C GLY A 7 11.02 -27.27 -9.94
N ASP A 8 12.14 -27.56 -9.29
CA ASP A 8 12.41 -27.15 -7.90
C ASP A 8 12.77 -25.66 -7.82
N GLN A 9 13.49 -25.12 -8.80
CA GLN A 9 13.71 -23.68 -8.95
C GLN A 9 12.43 -22.91 -9.31
N ALA A 10 11.57 -23.46 -10.19
CA ALA A 10 10.29 -22.84 -10.52
C ALA A 10 9.35 -22.84 -9.30
N HIS A 11 9.33 -23.92 -8.53
CA HIS A 11 8.56 -24.01 -7.28
C HIS A 11 9.11 -23.05 -6.22
N ARG A 12 10.43 -22.97 -6.03
CA ARG A 12 11.07 -21.95 -5.16
C ARG A 12 10.78 -20.52 -5.62
N ARG A 13 10.86 -20.21 -6.91
CA ARG A 13 10.47 -18.88 -7.43
C ARG A 13 9.00 -18.58 -7.18
N ASN A 14 8.13 -19.58 -7.30
CA ASN A 14 6.72 -19.43 -6.97
C ASN A 14 6.53 -19.14 -5.47
N ILE A 15 7.23 -19.86 -4.59
CA ILE A 15 7.21 -19.63 -3.13
C ILE A 15 7.76 -18.23 -2.79
N VAL A 16 8.88 -17.80 -3.36
CA VAL A 16 9.50 -16.48 -3.08
C VAL A 16 8.71 -15.33 -3.72
N ARG A 17 7.93 -15.58 -4.78
CA ARG A 17 6.90 -14.64 -5.28
C ARG A 17 5.73 -14.48 -4.32
N HIS A 18 5.36 -15.55 -3.61
CA HIS A 18 4.23 -15.56 -2.66
C HIS A 18 4.62 -15.09 -1.25
N PHE A 19 5.86 -15.33 -0.85
CA PHE A 19 6.45 -14.83 0.39
C PHE A 19 7.48 -13.79 0.01
N ALA A 20 7.10 -12.50 0.00
CA ALA A 20 7.97 -11.39 -0.37
C ALA A 20 9.14 -11.26 0.64
N PRO A 21 10.29 -11.94 0.44
CA PRO A 21 11.36 -12.00 1.44
C PRO A 21 12.36 -10.85 1.25
N HIS A 22 12.05 -9.94 0.31
CA HIS A 22 12.87 -8.81 -0.13
C HIS A 22 12.46 -7.50 0.57
N LEU A 23 11.28 -7.47 1.20
CA LEU A 23 10.91 -6.37 2.08
C LEU A 23 11.58 -6.62 3.41
N SER A 24 12.63 -5.86 3.71
CA SER A 24 13.15 -5.79 5.07
C SER A 24 12.02 -5.38 6.02
N ASP A 25 12.06 -5.85 7.27
CA ASP A 25 11.09 -5.45 8.29
C ASP A 25 11.02 -3.92 8.44
N GLU A 26 12.13 -3.22 8.19
CA GLU A 26 12.20 -1.76 8.17
C GLU A 26 11.41 -1.13 7.00
N ALA A 27 11.52 -1.68 5.79
CA ALA A 27 10.74 -1.22 4.64
C ALA A 27 9.24 -1.50 4.83
N LEU A 28 8.93 -2.67 5.41
CA LEU A 28 7.57 -3.09 5.72
C LEU A 28 6.93 -2.14 6.75
N THR A 29 7.60 -1.92 7.89
CA THR A 29 7.13 -1.02 8.97
C THR A 29 7.00 0.43 8.50
N THR A 30 7.91 0.91 7.65
CA THR A 30 7.78 2.23 7.03
C THR A 30 6.52 2.33 6.18
N GLN A 31 6.19 1.27 5.45
CA GLN A 31 5.01 1.22 4.61
C GLN A 31 3.72 1.11 5.43
N GLU A 32 3.71 0.31 6.51
CA GLU A 32 2.62 0.27 7.48
C GLU A 32 2.32 1.64 8.06
N ARG A 33 3.35 2.37 8.51
CA ARG A 33 3.22 3.74 9.00
C ARG A 33 2.59 4.66 7.96
N ARG A 34 2.93 4.52 6.67
CA ARG A 34 2.31 5.31 5.59
C ARG A 34 0.85 4.95 5.35
N TYR A 35 0.48 3.67 5.39
CA TYR A 35 -0.92 3.25 5.28
C TYR A 35 -1.75 3.76 6.47
N PHE A 36 -1.21 3.65 7.68
CA PHE A 36 -1.84 4.19 8.88
C PHE A 36 -1.97 5.70 8.82
N ALA A 37 -0.90 6.43 8.46
CA ALA A 37 -0.92 7.87 8.29
C ALA A 37 -1.93 8.32 7.22
N LEU A 38 -2.10 7.57 6.12
CA LEU A 38 -3.12 7.84 5.12
C LEU A 38 -4.54 7.61 5.65
N SER A 39 -4.74 6.59 6.49
CA SER A 39 -6.02 6.33 7.16
C SER A 39 -6.36 7.47 8.12
N LEU A 40 -5.39 7.91 8.92
CA LEU A 40 -5.54 9.04 9.82
C LEU A 40 -5.79 10.35 9.06
N ALA A 41 -5.01 10.62 8.01
CA ALA A 41 -5.20 11.78 7.14
C ALA A 41 -6.58 11.78 6.48
N ARG A 42 -7.15 10.61 6.20
CA ARG A 42 -8.54 10.49 5.73
C ARG A 42 -9.54 10.95 6.76
N VAL A 43 -9.45 10.43 7.98
CA VAL A 43 -10.33 10.86 9.08
C VAL A 43 -10.22 12.38 9.27
N LEU A 44 -8.99 12.90 9.33
CA LEU A 44 -8.73 14.31 9.55
C LEU A 44 -9.21 15.21 8.41
N LEU A 45 -8.71 15.01 7.19
CA LEU A 45 -8.96 15.91 6.06
C LEU A 45 -10.38 15.79 5.50
N VAL A 46 -10.95 14.59 5.49
CA VAL A 46 -12.26 14.38 4.86
C VAL A 46 -13.38 14.73 5.83
N PHE A 47 -13.24 14.35 7.10
CA PHE A 47 -14.36 14.44 8.05
C PHE A 47 -14.13 15.51 9.11
N VAL A 48 -13.02 15.45 9.85
CA VAL A 48 -12.80 16.35 11.00
C VAL A 48 -12.67 17.80 10.57
N VAL A 49 -11.78 18.13 9.63
CA VAL A 49 -11.52 19.52 9.23
C VAL A 49 -12.76 20.23 8.70
N PRO A 50 -13.52 19.69 7.72
CA PRO A 50 -14.75 20.31 7.26
C PRO A 50 -15.80 20.43 8.38
N SER A 51 -15.94 19.41 9.22
CA SER A 51 -16.92 19.39 10.31
C SER A 51 -16.60 20.41 11.39
N CYS A 52 -15.32 20.57 11.76
CA CYS A 52 -14.89 21.60 12.70
C CYS A 52 -15.16 23.00 12.17
N ILE A 53 -14.94 23.25 10.87
CA ILE A 53 -15.26 24.55 10.28
C ILE A 53 -16.76 24.84 10.34
N VAL A 54 -17.60 23.86 9.97
CA VAL A 54 -19.06 24.05 10.03
C VAL A 54 -19.50 24.23 11.48
N PHE A 55 -19.02 23.40 12.41
CA PHE A 55 -19.29 23.51 13.85
C PHE A 55 -18.93 24.89 14.41
N CYS A 56 -17.74 25.41 14.11
CA CYS A 56 -17.30 26.73 14.59
C CYS A 56 -18.03 27.92 13.93
N THR A 57 -18.77 27.70 12.84
CA THR A 57 -19.45 28.76 12.09
C THR A 57 -20.98 28.66 12.12
N ARG A 58 -21.53 27.52 12.59
CA ARG A 58 -22.94 27.15 12.52
C ARG A 58 -23.36 26.32 13.74
N ASP A 59 -24.13 26.94 14.63
CA ASP A 59 -24.61 26.27 15.85
C ASP A 59 -25.58 25.12 15.55
N TRP A 60 -26.39 25.23 14.48
CA TRP A 60 -27.38 24.20 14.09
C TRP A 60 -26.77 22.88 13.59
N PHE A 61 -25.46 22.84 13.32
CA PHE A 61 -24.83 21.65 12.75
C PHE A 61 -24.88 20.45 13.70
N VAL A 62 -24.74 20.69 15.02
CA VAL A 62 -24.77 19.66 16.06
C VAL A 62 -26.14 19.01 16.17
N ASP A 63 -27.20 19.78 15.96
CA ASP A 63 -28.58 19.32 16.03
C ASP A 63 -28.97 18.46 14.80
N THR A 64 -28.10 18.36 13.81
CA THR A 64 -28.36 17.56 12.60
C THR A 64 -27.86 16.12 12.78
N PHE A 65 -28.64 15.13 12.35
CA PHE A 65 -28.22 13.72 12.25
C PHE A 65 -26.89 13.50 11.50
N VAL A 66 -26.55 14.40 10.58
CA VAL A 66 -25.28 14.33 9.84
C VAL A 66 -24.08 14.42 10.77
N PHE A 67 -24.13 15.24 11.82
CA PHE A 67 -23.03 15.31 12.79
C PHE A 67 -22.83 13.97 13.49
N LEU A 68 -23.91 13.33 13.93
CA LEU A 68 -23.86 12.00 14.54
C LEU A 68 -23.30 10.94 13.58
N ILE A 69 -23.75 10.94 12.32
CA ILE A 69 -23.25 10.02 11.29
C ILE A 69 -21.75 10.23 11.06
N VAL A 70 -21.31 11.49 10.93
CA VAL A 70 -19.89 11.81 10.71
C VAL A 70 -19.04 11.41 11.91
N ALA A 71 -19.49 11.69 13.14
CA ALA A 71 -18.81 11.28 14.35
C ALA A 71 -18.69 9.74 14.43
N PHE A 72 -19.79 9.03 14.15
CA PHE A 72 -19.78 7.56 14.11
C PHE A 72 -18.82 7.02 13.05
N VAL A 73 -18.84 7.56 11.83
CA VAL A 73 -17.91 7.18 10.76
C VAL A 73 -16.46 7.46 11.16
N CYS A 74 -16.17 8.58 11.83
CA CYS A 74 -14.82 8.87 12.34
C CYS A 74 -14.37 7.85 13.38
N ILE A 75 -15.24 7.49 14.34
CA ILE A 75 -14.95 6.49 15.37
C ILE A 75 -14.70 5.13 14.72
N VAL A 76 -15.55 4.70 13.79
CA VAL A 76 -15.42 3.42 13.10
C VAL A 76 -14.15 3.36 12.25
N GLU A 77 -13.86 4.39 11.44
CA GLU A 77 -12.63 4.43 10.63
C GLU A 77 -11.37 4.48 11.51
N LEU A 78 -11.40 5.19 12.64
CA LEU A 78 -10.28 5.21 13.59
C LEU A 78 -10.10 3.84 14.27
N ALA A 79 -11.18 3.23 14.75
CA ALA A 79 -11.14 1.91 15.37
C ALA A 79 -10.63 0.85 14.39
N MET A 80 -11.12 0.87 13.14
CA MET A 80 -10.63 -0.02 12.09
C MET A 80 -9.14 0.21 11.79
N ALA A 81 -8.67 1.45 11.75
CA ALA A 81 -7.25 1.74 11.55
C ALA A 81 -6.38 1.18 12.69
N LEU A 82 -6.85 1.28 13.93
CA LEU A 82 -6.16 0.77 15.12
C LEU A 82 -6.17 -0.76 15.18
N ILE A 83 -7.31 -1.41 14.89
CA ILE A 83 -7.41 -2.88 14.83
C ILE A 83 -6.45 -3.44 13.77
N VAL A 84 -6.47 -2.86 12.56
CA VAL A 84 -5.59 -3.30 11.48
C VAL A 84 -4.11 -3.09 11.82
N GLN A 85 -3.78 -2.08 12.64
CA GLN A 85 -2.42 -1.88 13.16
C GLN A 85 -2.05 -2.92 14.23
N ALA A 86 -2.99 -3.32 15.09
CA ALA A 86 -2.75 -4.27 16.17
C ALA A 86 -2.58 -5.73 15.68
N GLU A 87 -3.28 -6.12 14.62
CA GLU A 87 -3.31 -7.51 14.14
C GLU A 87 -2.22 -7.85 13.09
N ASP A 88 -1.23 -6.98 12.85
CA ASP A 88 -0.25 -7.13 11.74
C ASP A 88 -0.90 -7.28 10.35
N VAL A 89 -2.20 -6.99 10.22
CA VAL A 89 -2.99 -7.17 8.99
C VAL A 89 -2.48 -6.26 7.86
N TYR A 90 -1.83 -5.15 8.20
CA TYR A 90 -1.17 -4.31 7.20
C TYR A 90 -0.06 -5.07 6.46
N LYS A 91 0.74 -5.92 7.11
CA LYS A 91 1.77 -6.75 6.46
C LYS A 91 1.16 -7.65 5.39
N LEU A 92 0.13 -8.40 5.76
CA LEU A 92 -0.62 -9.26 4.83
C LEU A 92 -1.24 -8.47 3.68
N ARG A 93 -1.81 -7.30 3.97
CA ARG A 93 -2.43 -6.44 2.95
C ARG A 93 -1.40 -5.85 2.00
N ILE A 94 -0.22 -5.51 2.51
CA ILE A 94 0.94 -5.04 1.74
C ILE A 94 1.43 -6.16 0.81
N VAL A 95 1.71 -7.35 1.35
CA VAL A 95 2.18 -8.51 0.57
C VAL A 95 1.17 -8.90 -0.50
N GLY A 96 -0.12 -9.02 -0.13
CA GLY A 96 -1.19 -9.31 -1.08
C GLY A 96 -1.42 -8.21 -2.12
N TYR A 97 -0.99 -6.97 -1.86
CA TYR A 97 -1.02 -5.90 -2.85
C TYR A 97 0.16 -6.00 -3.82
N TYR A 98 1.37 -6.32 -3.32
CA TYR A 98 2.55 -6.58 -4.14
C TYR A 98 2.29 -7.71 -5.13
N ILE A 99 1.78 -8.86 -4.66
CA ILE A 99 1.46 -10.01 -5.52
C ILE A 99 0.55 -9.60 -6.68
N ARG A 100 -0.54 -8.85 -6.39
CA ARG A 100 -1.46 -8.35 -7.42
C ARG A 100 -0.86 -7.29 -8.35
N LYS A 101 0.14 -6.54 -7.90
CA LYS A 101 0.79 -5.48 -8.67
C LYS A 101 1.91 -5.99 -9.56
N ILE A 102 2.54 -7.11 -9.23
CA ILE A 102 3.63 -7.72 -10.03
C ILE A 102 3.15 -7.94 -11.48
N ASP A 103 2.02 -8.62 -11.69
CA ASP A 103 1.47 -8.88 -13.03
C ASP A 103 1.15 -7.58 -13.80
N LYS A 104 0.62 -6.58 -13.09
CA LYS A 104 0.24 -5.29 -13.69
C LYS A 104 1.44 -4.39 -13.98
N PHE A 105 2.49 -4.49 -13.17
CA PHE A 105 3.76 -3.78 -13.38
C PHE A 105 4.47 -4.35 -14.59
N LEU A 106 4.51 -5.69 -14.69
CA LEU A 106 5.08 -6.43 -15.81
C LEU A 106 4.50 -6.04 -17.17
N GLY A 107 3.18 -5.86 -17.24
CA GLY A 107 2.53 -5.42 -18.48
C GLY A 107 2.66 -3.94 -18.80
N ARG A 108 3.13 -3.09 -17.87
CA ARG A 108 3.07 -1.62 -18.02
C ARG A 108 4.41 -0.91 -18.07
N PHE A 109 5.46 -1.45 -17.45
CA PHE A 109 6.78 -0.82 -17.42
C PHE A 109 7.84 -1.82 -17.90
N PRO A 110 8.40 -1.65 -19.12
CA PRO A 110 9.49 -2.49 -19.59
C PRO A 110 10.75 -2.25 -18.76
N THR A 111 11.62 -3.25 -18.69
CA THR A 111 12.89 -3.21 -17.93
C THR A 111 13.86 -2.14 -18.43
N SER A 112 13.69 -1.65 -19.66
CA SER A 112 14.50 -0.59 -20.28
C SER A 112 14.19 0.83 -19.81
N LEU A 113 13.02 1.07 -19.20
CA LEU A 113 12.67 2.38 -18.66
C LEU A 113 13.58 2.69 -17.47
N SER A 114 13.91 3.94 -17.16
CA SER A 114 14.67 4.36 -15.98
C SER A 114 13.78 4.63 -14.75
N VAL A 115 14.35 4.66 -13.54
CA VAL A 115 13.64 5.03 -12.30
C VAL A 115 13.01 6.42 -12.42
N ASP A 116 13.74 7.35 -13.03
CA ASP A 116 13.31 8.73 -13.16
C ASP A 116 12.19 8.90 -14.18
N GLU A 117 12.16 8.09 -15.24
CA GLU A 117 11.02 8.04 -16.17
C GLU A 117 9.75 7.49 -15.50
N ILE A 118 9.86 6.50 -14.61
CA ILE A 118 8.71 6.01 -13.83
C ILE A 118 8.22 7.12 -12.90
N LYS A 119 9.11 7.77 -12.13
CA LYS A 119 8.75 8.89 -11.26
C LYS A 119 8.12 10.04 -12.06
N HIS A 120 8.68 10.36 -13.23
CA HIS A 120 8.16 11.37 -14.13
C HIS A 120 6.78 10.99 -14.67
N HIS A 121 6.56 9.74 -15.06
CA HIS A 121 5.25 9.25 -15.51
C HIS A 121 4.19 9.41 -14.41
N TYR A 122 4.51 8.99 -13.18
CA TYR A 122 3.60 9.16 -12.05
C TYR A 122 3.33 10.64 -11.81
N ARG A 123 4.38 11.48 -11.70
CA ARG A 123 4.24 12.93 -11.46
C ARG A 123 3.44 13.64 -12.55
N LYS A 124 3.74 13.42 -13.82
CA LYS A 124 3.06 14.07 -14.95
C LYS A 124 1.56 13.75 -14.97
N ARG A 125 1.20 12.51 -14.63
CA ARG A 125 -0.19 12.05 -14.64
C ARG A 125 -1.03 12.59 -13.49
N THR A 126 -0.44 12.73 -12.31
CA THR A 126 -1.18 13.00 -11.06
C THR A 126 -1.05 14.42 -10.57
N TRP A 127 0.09 15.08 -10.81
CA TRP A 127 0.39 16.41 -10.30
C TRP A 127 -0.67 17.47 -10.66
N PRO A 128 -1.11 17.60 -11.93
CA PRO A 128 -2.10 18.63 -12.27
C PRO A 128 -3.45 18.38 -11.57
N LEU A 129 -3.87 17.11 -11.45
CA LEU A 129 -5.11 16.73 -10.78
C LEU A 129 -5.01 16.94 -9.27
N LEU A 130 -3.90 16.53 -8.66
CA LEU A 130 -3.64 16.75 -7.24
C LEU A 130 -3.70 18.25 -6.90
N LEU A 131 -3.03 19.09 -7.69
CA LEU A 131 -3.02 20.54 -7.49
C LEU A 131 -4.43 21.13 -7.65
N LEU A 132 -5.16 20.76 -8.70
CA LEU A 132 -6.53 21.19 -8.94
C LEU A 132 -7.47 20.85 -7.77
N PHE A 133 -7.44 19.59 -7.30
CA PHE A 133 -8.32 19.15 -6.21
C PHE A 133 -7.89 19.71 -4.85
N THR A 134 -6.60 19.95 -4.62
CA THR A 134 -6.11 20.61 -3.40
C THR A 134 -6.56 22.07 -3.35
N LEU A 135 -6.47 22.79 -4.46
CA LEU A 135 -6.98 24.16 -4.56
C LEU A 135 -8.50 24.21 -4.40
N THR A 136 -9.21 23.28 -5.05
CA THR A 136 -10.68 23.14 -4.90
C THR A 136 -11.06 22.88 -3.45
N TYR A 137 -10.35 21.97 -2.76
CA TYR A 137 -10.57 21.67 -1.34
C TYR A 137 -10.38 22.93 -0.48
N ALA A 138 -9.23 23.61 -0.62
CA ALA A 138 -8.94 24.83 0.13
C ALA A 138 -9.98 25.95 -0.15
N ALA A 139 -10.40 26.10 -1.40
CA ALA A 139 -11.44 27.05 -1.78
C ALA A 139 -12.78 26.69 -1.11
N CYS A 140 -13.18 25.42 -1.10
CA CYS A 140 -14.40 24.97 -0.42
C CYS A 140 -14.37 25.29 1.08
N LEU A 141 -13.25 25.02 1.75
CA LEU A 141 -13.09 25.36 3.17
C LEU A 141 -13.16 26.88 3.40
N ALA A 142 -12.49 27.67 2.55
CA ALA A 142 -12.54 29.14 2.65
C ALA A 142 -13.96 29.68 2.41
N PHE A 143 -14.71 29.09 1.47
CA PHE A 143 -16.11 29.45 1.25
C PHE A 143 -17.01 29.03 2.40
N LEU A 144 -16.80 27.85 3.02
CA LEU A 144 -17.51 27.46 4.23
C LEU A 144 -17.35 28.51 5.33
N VAL A 145 -16.11 28.95 5.59
CA VAL A 145 -15.82 30.01 6.58
C VAL A 145 -16.48 31.35 6.19
N ARG A 146 -16.42 31.73 4.91
CA ARG A 146 -16.92 33.05 4.44
C ARG A 146 -18.43 33.13 4.25
N THR A 147 -19.14 32.01 4.14
CA THR A 147 -20.60 32.06 4.00
C THR A 147 -21.19 32.77 5.22
N LYS A 148 -21.91 33.89 5.03
CA LYS A 148 -22.62 34.58 6.12
C LYS A 148 -23.79 33.73 6.60
N HIS A 149 -24.13 33.88 7.88
CA HIS A 149 -25.20 33.15 8.61
C HIS A 149 -26.56 33.10 7.89
N GLU A 150 -26.82 34.10 7.03
CA GLU A 150 -28.11 34.34 6.39
C GLU A 150 -28.26 33.66 5.02
N LYS A 151 -27.17 33.18 4.40
CA LYS A 151 -27.22 32.59 3.05
C LYS A 151 -27.41 31.08 3.08
N SER A 152 -28.63 30.65 2.74
CA SER A 152 -29.06 29.33 2.26
C SER A 152 -28.24 28.13 2.78
N MET A 153 -28.83 27.39 3.73
CA MET A 153 -28.38 26.09 4.25
C MET A 153 -27.84 25.16 3.15
N VAL A 154 -28.48 25.15 1.97
CA VAL A 154 -28.08 24.36 0.80
C VAL A 154 -26.65 24.65 0.34
N ARG A 155 -26.22 25.91 0.38
CA ARG A 155 -24.87 26.31 -0.04
C ARG A 155 -23.80 25.80 0.91
N THR A 156 -24.07 25.82 2.21
CA THR A 156 -23.16 25.25 3.23
C THR A 156 -23.01 23.75 3.00
N TRP A 157 -24.11 23.04 2.79
CA TRP A 157 -24.09 21.60 2.46
C TRP A 157 -23.37 21.28 1.16
N LEU A 158 -23.55 22.10 0.13
CA LEU A 158 -22.88 21.92 -1.15
C LEU A 158 -21.35 22.02 -0.99
N PHE A 159 -20.86 23.07 -0.33
CA PHE A 159 -19.43 23.23 -0.09
C PHE A 159 -18.87 22.18 0.87
N TYR A 160 -19.67 21.73 1.84
CA TYR A 160 -19.30 20.64 2.73
C TYR A 160 -19.10 19.33 1.96
N LEU A 161 -20.07 18.91 1.15
CA LEU A 161 -19.96 17.71 0.31
C LEU A 161 -18.82 17.82 -0.72
N LEU A 162 -18.63 19.00 -1.30
CA LEU A 162 -17.54 19.24 -2.25
C LEU A 162 -16.16 19.19 -1.57
N SER A 163 -16.05 19.63 -0.32
CA SER A 163 -14.84 19.47 0.49
C SER A 163 -14.53 18.00 0.81
N ILE A 164 -15.55 17.20 1.15
CA ILE A 164 -15.40 15.75 1.35
C ILE A 164 -14.91 15.08 0.07
N GLY A 165 -15.58 15.35 -1.06
CA GLY A 165 -15.26 14.76 -2.36
C GLY A 165 -13.84 15.12 -2.81
N SER A 166 -13.46 16.39 -2.72
CA SER A 166 -12.11 16.84 -3.08
C SER A 166 -11.04 16.26 -2.15
N GLY A 167 -11.29 16.18 -0.84
CA GLY A 167 -10.39 15.54 0.12
C GLY A 167 -10.14 14.06 -0.18
N LEU A 168 -11.19 13.31 -0.54
CA LEU A 168 -11.07 11.90 -0.95
C LEU A 168 -10.20 11.73 -2.20
N VAL A 169 -10.35 12.63 -3.19
CA VAL A 169 -9.55 12.60 -4.41
C VAL A 169 -8.09 12.93 -4.12
N VAL A 170 -7.81 13.94 -3.29
CA VAL A 170 -6.44 14.29 -2.85
C VAL A 170 -5.78 13.08 -2.18
N LEU A 171 -6.48 12.41 -1.27
CA LEU A 171 -5.97 11.22 -0.58
C LEU A 171 -5.76 10.03 -1.51
N ARG A 172 -6.59 9.88 -2.54
CA ARG A 172 -6.38 8.86 -3.57
C ARG A 172 -5.06 9.08 -4.31
N TYR A 173 -4.76 10.32 -4.68
CA TYR A 173 -3.49 10.65 -5.33
C TYR A 173 -2.32 10.57 -4.36
N ALA A 174 -2.48 10.99 -3.10
CA ALA A 174 -1.47 10.84 -2.06
C ALA A 174 -1.12 9.37 -1.84
N LYS A 175 -2.12 8.48 -1.78
CA LYS A 175 -1.91 7.02 -1.73
C LYS A 175 -1.11 6.52 -2.94
N LEU A 176 -1.43 6.99 -4.13
CA LEU A 176 -0.72 6.58 -5.33
C LEU A 176 0.77 6.99 -5.32
N HIS A 177 1.12 8.10 -4.67
CA HIS A 177 2.51 8.54 -4.54
C HIS A 177 3.26 7.97 -3.33
N LEU A 178 2.60 7.90 -2.17
CA LEU A 178 3.25 7.52 -0.91
C LEU A 178 3.34 6.02 -0.71
N VAL A 179 2.44 5.27 -1.37
CA VAL A 179 2.33 3.83 -1.26
C VAL A 179 2.65 3.17 -2.59
N GLU A 180 1.90 3.46 -3.66
CA GLU A 180 2.06 2.68 -4.90
C GLU A 180 3.41 2.93 -5.61
N LEU A 181 3.90 4.16 -5.63
CA LEU A 181 5.17 4.49 -6.29
C LEU A 181 6.38 3.82 -5.60
N PRO A 182 6.59 3.93 -4.27
CA PRO A 182 7.65 3.21 -3.56
C PRO A 182 7.60 1.70 -3.76
N GLN A 183 6.41 1.12 -3.78
CA GLN A 183 6.23 -0.32 -4.04
C GLN A 183 6.68 -0.69 -5.46
N VAL A 184 6.33 0.14 -6.45
CA VAL A 184 6.74 -0.04 -7.84
C VAL A 184 8.25 0.10 -8.01
N LEU A 185 8.88 1.02 -7.25
CA LEU A 185 10.34 1.15 -7.24
C LEU A 185 11.01 -0.06 -6.58
N ALA A 186 10.49 -0.56 -5.47
CA ALA A 186 10.99 -1.77 -4.83
C ALA A 186 10.90 -3.01 -5.75
N LEU A 187 9.80 -3.15 -6.50
CA LEU A 187 9.65 -4.20 -7.51
C LEU A 187 10.64 -4.09 -8.67
N ARG A 188 11.14 -2.89 -8.93
CA ARG A 188 12.14 -2.63 -9.97
C ARG A 188 13.55 -2.99 -9.51
N ASP A 189 13.87 -2.73 -8.25
CA ASP A 189 15.18 -3.07 -7.67
C ASP A 189 15.36 -4.61 -7.55
N HIS A 190 14.26 -5.36 -7.63
CA HIS A 190 14.23 -6.82 -7.64
C HIS A 190 13.59 -7.38 -8.94
N PRO A 191 14.23 -7.19 -10.12
CA PRO A 191 13.68 -7.61 -11.41
C PRO A 191 13.49 -9.13 -11.53
N GLU A 192 14.15 -9.91 -10.68
CA GLU A 192 14.06 -11.36 -10.61
C GLU A 192 12.65 -11.89 -10.28
N PHE A 193 11.77 -11.03 -9.74
CA PHE A 193 10.35 -11.33 -9.54
C PHE A 193 9.46 -10.92 -10.69
N ALA A 194 9.91 -9.95 -11.49
CA ALA A 194 9.21 -9.46 -12.66
C ALA A 194 9.35 -10.50 -13.81
N THR A 195 10.53 -11.08 -14.01
CA THR A 195 10.73 -11.92 -15.19
C THR A 195 10.19 -13.35 -15.04
N ASP A 196 9.05 -13.63 -15.65
CA ASP A 196 8.74 -14.99 -16.16
C ASP A 196 9.56 -15.33 -17.42
N GLY A 197 10.23 -14.34 -18.04
CA GLY A 197 10.93 -14.49 -19.32
C GLY A 197 12.39 -14.90 -19.28
N LEU A 198 13.04 -15.04 -18.11
CA LEU A 198 14.45 -15.44 -18.02
C LEU A 198 14.61 -16.97 -17.88
N THR A 199 13.94 -17.73 -18.73
CA THR A 199 14.15 -19.18 -18.88
C THR A 199 15.31 -19.53 -19.81
N GLY A 200 16.03 -18.53 -20.33
CA GLY A 200 17.10 -18.72 -21.34
C GLY A 200 18.41 -17.98 -21.13
N VAL A 201 18.57 -17.13 -20.10
CA VAL A 201 19.86 -16.46 -19.85
C VAL A 201 20.56 -17.20 -18.72
N THR A 202 21.73 -17.74 -19.03
CA THR A 202 22.65 -18.40 -18.11
C THR A 202 22.86 -17.52 -16.87
N GLU A 203 22.27 -17.94 -15.76
CA GLU A 203 22.32 -17.27 -14.45
C GLU A 203 23.80 -17.21 -13.99
N SER A 204 24.44 -16.04 -14.07
CA SER A 204 25.83 -15.85 -13.60
C SER A 204 25.92 -15.52 -12.10
N ILE A 205 24.78 -15.21 -11.47
CA ILE A 205 24.68 -14.87 -10.05
C ILE A 205 23.52 -15.69 -9.46
N PRO A 206 23.77 -16.60 -8.50
CA PRO A 206 22.72 -17.42 -7.93
C PRO A 206 21.72 -16.58 -7.12
N PHE A 207 20.44 -16.73 -7.44
CA PHE A 207 19.27 -16.05 -6.85
C PHE A 207 19.15 -16.20 -5.32
N ALA A 208 19.82 -17.19 -4.72
CA ALA A 208 19.98 -17.31 -3.28
C ALA A 208 21.34 -17.93 -2.96
N ARG A 209 22.10 -17.33 -2.04
CA ARG A 209 23.23 -18.04 -1.42
C ARG A 209 22.64 -19.11 -0.51
N PRO A 210 23.03 -20.39 -0.65
CA PRO A 210 22.64 -21.41 0.32
C PRO A 210 23.18 -20.99 1.68
N MET A 211 22.28 -20.74 2.64
CA MET A 211 22.65 -20.53 4.03
C MET A 211 23.03 -21.92 4.58
N PRO A 212 24.28 -22.14 5.02
CA PRO A 212 24.80 -23.49 5.25
C PRO A 212 24.15 -24.23 6.43
N SER A 213 23.40 -23.54 7.29
CA SER A 213 22.64 -24.16 8.37
C SER A 213 21.56 -23.21 8.87
N TYR A 214 20.32 -23.71 8.98
CA TYR A 214 19.36 -23.15 9.91
C TYR A 214 19.70 -23.70 11.29
N THR A 215 20.31 -22.90 12.15
CA THR A 215 20.34 -23.21 13.58
C THR A 215 18.93 -22.99 14.12
N THR A 216 18.09 -24.02 14.00
CA THR A 216 16.92 -24.15 14.87
C THR A 216 17.48 -24.43 16.26
N ALA A 217 17.48 -23.41 17.10
CA ALA A 217 17.56 -23.64 18.52
C ALA A 217 16.35 -24.50 18.87
N ASP A 218 16.66 -25.70 19.36
CA ASP A 218 15.77 -26.66 20.01
C ASP A 218 15.32 -27.89 19.20
N ASN A 219 15.53 -29.04 19.87
CA ASN A 219 15.07 -30.41 19.59
C ASN A 219 15.81 -31.27 18.55
N SER A 220 16.89 -31.86 19.07
CA SER A 220 17.33 -33.24 18.86
C SER A 220 16.26 -34.24 18.39
N ARG A 221 16.38 -34.68 17.14
CA ARG A 221 16.15 -36.08 16.70
C ARG A 221 16.74 -36.26 15.30
N VAL A 222 18.02 -36.61 15.28
CA VAL A 222 18.74 -36.99 14.06
C VAL A 222 18.15 -38.31 13.57
N VAL A 223 17.30 -38.27 12.54
CA VAL A 223 16.96 -39.47 11.76
C VAL A 223 18.14 -39.73 10.83
N ARG A 224 19.06 -40.57 11.31
CA ARG A 224 20.20 -41.07 10.54
C ARG A 224 19.67 -42.09 9.52
N ILE A 225 19.41 -41.66 8.28
CA ILE A 225 19.14 -42.58 7.18
C ILE A 225 20.48 -43.24 6.83
N VAL A 226 20.70 -44.44 7.36
CA VAL A 226 21.86 -45.28 7.03
C VAL A 226 21.71 -45.76 5.60
N GLN A 227 22.60 -45.29 4.74
CA GLN A 227 22.80 -45.76 3.38
C GLN A 227 23.40 -47.16 3.46
N LYS A 228 22.58 -48.19 3.24
CA LYS A 228 23.03 -49.58 3.18
C LYS A 228 23.53 -49.86 1.76
N GLU A 229 24.85 -49.82 1.58
CA GLU A 229 25.53 -50.50 0.49
C GLU A 229 25.07 -51.96 0.45
N THR A 230 24.60 -52.41 -0.70
CA THR A 230 24.49 -53.84 -1.00
C THR A 230 25.43 -54.08 -2.17
N ALA A 231 26.65 -54.48 -1.83
CA ALA A 231 27.55 -55.21 -2.71
C ALA A 231 27.48 -56.66 -2.26
N GLU A 232 27.16 -57.58 -3.16
CA GLU A 232 27.52 -59.01 -3.16
C GLU A 232 27.13 -59.53 -4.56
N VAL A 233 28.14 -59.69 -5.43
CA VAL A 233 28.80 -60.93 -5.87
C VAL A 233 27.91 -61.77 -6.79
#